data_AF-A0A085ZQE5-F1
#
_entry.id   AF-A0A085ZQE5-F1
#
_cell.length_a   1.000
_cell.length_b   1.000
_cell.length_c   1.000
_cell.angle_alpha   90.00
_cell.angle_beta   90.00
_cell.angle_gamma   90.00
#
_symmetry.space_group_name_H-M   'P 1'
#
loop_
_entity.id
_entity.type
_entity.pdbx_description
1 polymer ?
#
loop_
_entity_poly.entity_id
_entity_poly.type
_entity_poly.pdbx_seq_one_letter_code
_entity_poly.pdbx_strand_id
1 'polypeptide(L)'
;MKINNQEIKIERFDIFTYRRIRRSIGYLGISLPILLVGFSLIPFFKTQLQPSISHYYYTNLREIFTGTLCAVGLFLICYKGNGNRSIWKNDNALTNIAGIMALGTALIPTNPDDFSSKIYTLIPYPDVWLGSLHYGFAALLFLIFSLLAINVFTIGQENETRAPKSILNENNIYRACGYLIILFVVMVPVAEQLKLFPYSTLILEALSLFAFGIAWLIKGRALGDQGVIGQKLYQENNPVDTEKAISK
;
A
#
# COMPACT_ATOMS: atom_id res chain seq x y z
N MET A 1 38.91 8.35 -12.08
CA MET A 1 37.75 7.78 -12.80
C MET A 1 36.82 8.94 -13.14
N LYS A 2 36.71 9.33 -14.41
CA LYS A 2 35.81 10.43 -14.83
C LYS A 2 34.41 9.85 -14.99
N ILE A 3 33.50 10.21 -14.09
CA ILE A 3 32.09 9.84 -14.19
C ILE A 3 31.50 10.56 -15.42
N ASN A 4 30.81 9.84 -16.30
CA ASN A 4 30.27 10.38 -17.54
C ASN A 4 28.95 11.14 -17.25
N ASN A 5 28.77 12.31 -17.86
CA ASN A 5 27.53 13.09 -17.75
C ASN A 5 26.27 12.31 -18.22
N GLN A 6 26.41 11.36 -19.15
CA GLN A 6 25.31 10.49 -19.54
C GLN A 6 24.90 9.50 -18.44
N GLU A 7 25.87 8.93 -17.71
CA GLU A 7 25.61 8.00 -16.59
C GLU A 7 24.87 8.71 -15.46
N ILE A 8 25.32 9.93 -15.09
CA ILE A 8 24.66 10.77 -14.08
C ILE A 8 23.20 11.09 -14.45
N LYS A 9 22.92 11.27 -15.74
CA LYS A 9 21.57 11.57 -16.22
C LYS A 9 20.65 10.35 -16.16
N ILE A 10 21.17 9.14 -16.43
CA ILE A 10 20.41 7.88 -16.36
C ILE A 10 20.04 7.55 -14.90
N GLU A 11 21.02 7.56 -13.98
CA GLU A 11 20.78 7.29 -12.55
C GLU A 11 19.74 8.24 -11.94
N ARG A 12 19.76 9.50 -12.37
CA ARG A 12 18.79 10.54 -11.99
C ARG A 12 17.36 10.21 -12.42
N PHE A 13 17.16 9.78 -13.67
CA PHE A 13 15.84 9.39 -14.16
C PHE A 13 15.29 8.18 -13.41
N ASP A 14 16.15 7.25 -13.02
CA ASP A 14 15.75 6.08 -12.24
C ASP A 14 15.18 6.49 -10.88
N ILE A 15 15.87 7.36 -10.12
CA ILE A 15 15.42 7.81 -8.79
C ILE A 15 14.01 8.43 -8.85
N PHE A 16 13.74 9.30 -9.82
CA PHE A 16 12.41 9.92 -9.97
C PHE A 16 11.34 8.90 -10.34
N THR A 17 11.69 7.95 -11.20
CA THR A 17 10.78 6.87 -11.59
C THR A 17 10.42 6.02 -10.37
N TYR A 18 11.39 5.65 -9.53
CA TYR A 18 11.12 4.94 -8.27
C TYR A 18 10.26 5.74 -7.30
N ARG A 19 10.54 7.03 -7.09
CA ARG A 19 9.73 7.90 -6.22
C ARG A 19 8.29 7.99 -6.74
N ARG A 20 8.09 8.13 -8.05
CA ARG A 20 6.76 8.17 -8.69
C ARG A 20 6.01 6.85 -8.51
N ILE A 21 6.64 5.70 -8.72
CA ILE A 21 6.02 4.38 -8.51
C ILE A 21 5.56 4.25 -7.04
N ARG A 22 6.44 4.59 -6.08
CA ARG A 22 6.11 4.57 -4.65
C ARG A 22 4.94 5.48 -4.30
N ARG A 23 4.95 6.71 -4.84
CA ARG A 23 3.86 7.68 -4.66
C ARG A 23 2.54 7.14 -5.23
N SER A 24 2.55 6.56 -6.43
CA SER A 24 1.37 5.95 -7.04
C SER A 24 0.79 4.82 -6.18
N ILE A 25 1.64 3.92 -5.67
CA ILE A 25 1.22 2.85 -4.74
C ILE A 25 0.55 3.45 -3.50
N GLY A 26 1.18 4.46 -2.89
CA GLY A 26 0.65 5.14 -1.71
C GLY A 26 -0.70 5.84 -1.97
N TYR A 27 -0.82 6.58 -3.08
CA TYR A 27 -2.07 7.25 -3.45
C TYR A 27 -3.19 6.26 -3.74
N LEU A 28 -2.91 5.17 -4.44
CA LEU A 28 -3.90 4.11 -4.69
C LEU A 28 -4.38 3.46 -3.39
N GLY A 29 -3.49 3.22 -2.43
CA GLY A 29 -3.84 2.72 -1.10
C GLY A 29 -4.78 3.66 -0.34
N ILE A 30 -4.49 4.97 -0.34
CA ILE A 30 -5.34 5.97 0.35
C ILE A 30 -6.65 6.19 -0.38
N SER A 31 -6.63 6.27 -1.72
CA SER A 31 -7.82 6.61 -2.49
C SER A 31 -8.83 5.47 -2.53
N LEU A 32 -8.39 4.20 -2.49
CA LEU A 32 -9.28 3.05 -2.57
C LEU A 32 -10.47 3.10 -1.59
N PRO A 33 -10.26 3.16 -0.25
CA PRO A 33 -11.38 3.20 0.69
C PRO A 33 -12.21 4.49 0.54
N ILE A 34 -11.58 5.62 0.21
CA ILE A 34 -12.27 6.91 0.02
C ILE A 34 -13.22 6.85 -1.17
N LEU A 35 -12.76 6.30 -2.30
CA LEU A 35 -13.56 6.19 -3.53
C LEU A 35 -14.69 5.18 -3.37
N LEU A 36 -14.43 4.02 -2.77
CA LEU A 36 -15.46 3.00 -2.53
C LEU A 36 -16.58 3.53 -1.63
N VAL A 37 -16.22 4.11 -0.47
CA VAL A 37 -17.20 4.67 0.47
C VAL A 37 -17.88 5.90 -0.14
N GLY A 38 -17.12 6.82 -0.73
CA GLY A 38 -17.65 8.06 -1.32
C GLY A 38 -18.65 7.78 -2.45
N PHE A 39 -18.35 6.84 -3.34
CA PHE A 39 -19.25 6.50 -4.44
C PHE A 39 -20.44 5.64 -4.02
N SER A 40 -20.36 4.88 -2.92
CA SER A 40 -21.55 4.26 -2.31
C SER A 40 -22.59 5.26 -1.84
N LEU A 41 -22.20 6.50 -1.55
CA LEU A 41 -23.13 7.56 -1.13
C LEU A 41 -23.84 8.25 -2.30
N ILE A 42 -23.44 7.93 -3.54
CA ILE A 42 -23.99 8.57 -4.75
C ILE A 42 -25.03 7.61 -5.38
N PRO A 43 -26.32 8.00 -5.45
CA PRO A 43 -27.39 7.12 -5.95
C PRO A 43 -27.17 6.59 -7.38
N PHE A 44 -26.41 7.31 -8.21
CA PHE A 44 -26.07 6.92 -9.59
C PHE A 44 -25.43 5.54 -9.67
N PHE A 45 -24.53 5.18 -8.75
CA PHE A 45 -23.82 3.90 -8.78
C PHE A 45 -24.64 2.73 -8.25
N LYS A 46 -25.85 2.97 -7.72
CA LYS A 46 -26.78 1.94 -7.22
C LYS A 46 -26.10 0.91 -6.30
N THR A 47 -25.18 1.37 -5.46
CA THR A 47 -24.36 0.53 -4.59
C THR A 47 -24.48 1.04 -3.17
N GLN A 48 -24.91 0.19 -2.24
CA GLN A 48 -24.95 0.53 -0.82
C GLN A 48 -23.55 0.46 -0.22
N LEU A 49 -23.37 1.08 0.96
CA LEU A 49 -22.14 0.93 1.74
C LEU A 49 -21.96 -0.54 2.15
N GLN A 50 -20.77 -1.08 1.87
CA GLN A 50 -20.47 -2.50 2.10
C GLN A 50 -19.82 -2.75 3.47
N PRO A 51 -19.99 -3.94 4.07
CA PRO A 51 -19.43 -4.25 5.39
C PRO A 51 -17.89 -4.40 5.40
N SER A 52 -17.26 -4.60 4.24
CA SER A 52 -15.80 -4.63 4.05
C SER A 52 -15.39 -4.10 2.67
N ILE A 53 -14.11 -3.79 2.49
CA ILE A 53 -13.49 -3.40 1.22
C ILE A 53 -13.67 -4.51 0.17
N SER A 54 -13.46 -5.78 0.54
CA SER A 54 -13.61 -6.91 -0.38
C SER A 54 -15.06 -7.17 -0.80
N HIS A 55 -16.07 -6.79 0.01
CA HIS A 55 -17.48 -6.95 -0.38
C HIS A 55 -17.87 -6.10 -1.60
N TYR A 56 -17.11 -5.03 -1.88
CA TYR A 56 -17.28 -4.28 -3.13
C TYR A 56 -17.02 -5.10 -4.40
N TYR A 57 -16.39 -6.28 -4.29
CA TYR A 57 -16.23 -7.23 -5.40
C TYR A 57 -17.55 -7.56 -6.08
N TYR A 58 -18.67 -7.58 -5.33
CA TYR A 58 -19.98 -7.97 -5.83
C TYR A 58 -20.93 -6.79 -6.06
N THR A 59 -20.37 -5.61 -6.30
CA THR A 59 -21.12 -4.36 -6.51
C THR A 59 -20.75 -3.68 -7.83
N ASN A 60 -21.45 -2.59 -8.19
CA ASN A 60 -21.09 -1.77 -9.36
C ASN A 60 -19.78 -0.98 -9.17
N LEU A 61 -19.14 -1.05 -7.99
CA LEU A 61 -17.84 -0.43 -7.72
C LEU A 61 -16.69 -1.45 -7.73
N ARG A 62 -16.95 -2.69 -8.20
CA ARG A 62 -15.96 -3.77 -8.32
C ARG A 62 -14.74 -3.35 -9.13
N GLU A 63 -14.92 -2.59 -10.20
CA GLU A 63 -13.85 -2.15 -11.09
C GLU A 63 -12.89 -1.21 -10.38
N ILE A 64 -13.39 -0.41 -9.43
CA ILE A 64 -12.54 0.44 -8.57
C ILE A 64 -11.74 -0.45 -7.62
N PHE A 65 -12.39 -1.43 -6.99
CA PHE A 65 -11.72 -2.36 -6.09
C PHE A 65 -10.64 -3.19 -6.81
N THR A 66 -11.04 -3.99 -7.80
CA THR A 66 -10.15 -4.92 -8.51
C THR A 66 -9.14 -4.18 -9.38
N GLY A 67 -9.55 -3.10 -10.06
CA GLY A 67 -8.65 -2.27 -10.86
C GLY A 67 -7.55 -1.62 -10.05
N THR A 68 -7.87 -1.12 -8.84
CA THR A 68 -6.87 -0.55 -7.94
C THR A 68 -5.89 -1.61 -7.45
N LEU A 69 -6.37 -2.79 -7.04
CA LEU A 69 -5.49 -3.88 -6.62
C LEU A 69 -4.61 -4.40 -7.76
N CYS A 70 -5.13 -4.49 -8.99
CA CYS A 70 -4.33 -4.81 -10.18
C CYS A 70 -3.23 -3.78 -10.42
N ALA A 71 -3.54 -2.48 -10.34
CA ALA A 71 -2.57 -1.41 -10.51
C ALA A 71 -1.49 -1.43 -9.41
N VAL A 72 -1.89 -1.59 -8.14
CA VAL A 72 -0.96 -1.77 -7.01
C VAL A 72 -0.09 -3.00 -7.23
N GLY A 73 -0.68 -4.12 -7.63
CA GLY A 73 0.04 -5.37 -7.86
C GLY A 73 1.11 -5.25 -8.93
N LEU A 74 0.77 -4.67 -10.08
CA LEU A 74 1.73 -4.40 -11.16
C LEU A 74 2.81 -3.42 -10.74
N PHE A 75 2.48 -2.33 -10.04
CA PHE A 75 3.48 -1.39 -9.55
C PHE A 75 4.44 -2.01 -8.54
N LEU A 76 3.97 -2.92 -7.68
CA LEU A 76 4.82 -3.65 -6.74
C LEU A 76 5.78 -4.63 -7.43
N ILE A 77 5.32 -5.30 -8.51
CA ILE A 77 6.17 -6.20 -9.33
C ILE A 77 7.20 -5.40 -10.13
N CYS A 78 6.79 -4.29 -10.75
CA CYS A 78 7.68 -3.43 -11.51
C CYS A 78 8.65 -2.64 -10.62
N TYR A 79 8.34 -2.50 -9.34
CA TYR A 79 9.23 -1.89 -8.37
C TYR A 79 10.43 -2.80 -8.11
N LYS A 80 11.59 -2.39 -8.63
CA LYS A 80 12.86 -3.09 -8.43
C LYS A 80 13.46 -2.71 -7.07
N GLY A 81 13.13 -3.51 -6.07
CA GLY A 81 13.65 -3.37 -4.70
C GLY A 81 15.10 -3.82 -4.56
N ASN A 82 15.69 -3.53 -3.40
CA ASN A 82 17.02 -4.06 -3.05
C ASN A 82 16.91 -5.51 -2.54
N GLY A 83 17.74 -6.39 -3.08
CA GLY A 83 17.86 -7.77 -2.59
C GLY A 83 18.54 -7.85 -1.22
N ASN A 84 18.11 -8.80 -0.39
CA ASN A 84 18.76 -9.11 0.88
C ASN A 84 18.71 -10.64 1.13
N ARG A 85 19.72 -11.20 1.81
CA ARG A 85 19.72 -12.63 2.19
C ARG A 85 18.57 -12.97 3.16
N SER A 86 18.25 -12.06 4.08
CA SER A 86 17.10 -12.23 4.96
C SER A 86 15.81 -11.83 4.24
N ILE A 87 14.85 -12.75 4.14
CA ILE A 87 13.56 -12.50 3.48
C ILE A 87 12.84 -11.30 4.08
N TRP A 88 12.93 -11.12 5.41
CA TRP A 88 12.32 -10.02 6.15
C TRP A 88 12.87 -8.64 5.78
N LYS A 89 14.07 -8.60 5.19
CA LYS A 89 14.75 -7.37 4.73
C LYS A 89 14.88 -7.31 3.21
N ASN A 90 14.32 -8.28 2.48
CA ASN A 90 14.44 -8.39 1.04
C ASN A 90 13.28 -7.65 0.37
N ASP A 91 13.51 -6.39 0.05
CA ASP A 91 12.54 -5.50 -0.59
C ASP A 91 12.02 -6.13 -1.89
N ASN A 92 12.92 -6.58 -2.76
CA ASN A 92 12.55 -7.12 -4.07
C ASN A 92 11.65 -8.37 -3.97
N ALA A 93 11.98 -9.31 -3.09
CA ALA A 93 11.17 -10.51 -2.91
C ALA A 93 9.80 -10.17 -2.31
N LEU A 94 9.78 -9.33 -1.26
CA LEU A 94 8.54 -8.95 -0.59
C LEU A 94 7.62 -8.17 -1.53
N THR A 95 8.10 -7.22 -2.31
CA THR A 95 7.24 -6.47 -3.25
C THR A 95 6.71 -7.34 -4.39
N ASN A 96 7.52 -8.27 -4.93
CA ASN A 96 7.02 -9.20 -5.95
C ASN A 96 5.95 -10.15 -5.39
N ILE A 97 6.15 -10.72 -4.20
CA ILE A 97 5.15 -11.59 -3.56
C ILE A 97 3.89 -10.77 -3.26
N ALA A 98 4.01 -9.57 -2.68
CA ALA A 98 2.88 -8.69 -2.44
C ALA A 98 2.12 -8.36 -3.73
N GLY A 99 2.83 -8.12 -4.83
CA GLY A 99 2.18 -7.84 -6.10
C GLY A 99 1.35 -9.02 -6.63
N ILE A 100 1.87 -10.25 -6.49
CA ILE A 100 1.11 -11.48 -6.82
C ILE A 100 -0.09 -11.64 -5.88
N MET A 101 0.07 -11.37 -4.58
CA MET A 101 -1.05 -11.44 -3.62
C MET A 101 -2.14 -10.40 -3.92
N ALA A 102 -1.76 -9.19 -4.33
CA ALA A 102 -2.71 -8.15 -4.74
C ALA A 102 -3.49 -8.56 -6.00
N LEU A 103 -2.81 -9.12 -7.00
CA LEU A 103 -3.47 -9.68 -8.20
C LEU A 103 -4.39 -10.85 -7.85
N GLY A 104 -3.95 -11.74 -6.95
CA GLY A 104 -4.77 -12.83 -6.44
C GLY A 104 -6.05 -12.32 -5.77
N THR A 105 -5.93 -11.32 -4.90
CA THR A 105 -7.07 -10.68 -4.22
C THR A 105 -8.02 -9.99 -5.22
N ALA A 106 -7.48 -9.39 -6.29
CA ALA A 106 -8.28 -8.72 -7.30
C ALA A 106 -9.06 -9.70 -8.20
N LEU A 107 -8.46 -10.83 -8.55
CA LEU A 107 -8.99 -11.74 -9.56
C LEU A 107 -9.85 -12.85 -8.97
N ILE A 108 -9.54 -13.31 -7.75
CA ILE A 108 -10.30 -14.38 -7.08
C ILE A 108 -11.51 -13.80 -6.34
N PRO A 109 -12.73 -14.33 -6.55
CA PRO A 109 -13.93 -13.86 -5.86
C PRO A 109 -13.84 -14.11 -4.34
N THR A 110 -14.38 -13.16 -3.56
CA THR A 110 -14.61 -13.34 -2.12
C THR A 110 -15.92 -14.11 -1.87
N ASN A 111 -16.35 -14.29 -0.62
CA ASN A 111 -17.65 -14.92 -0.36
C ASN A 111 -18.80 -13.93 -0.67
N PRO A 112 -19.79 -14.31 -1.50
CA PRO A 112 -20.93 -13.42 -1.77
C PRO A 112 -21.94 -13.47 -0.62
N ASP A 113 -22.59 -12.33 -0.35
CA ASP A 113 -23.75 -12.27 0.54
C ASP A 113 -24.99 -12.93 -0.09
N ASP A 114 -25.09 -12.88 -1.43
CA ASP A 114 -26.20 -13.42 -2.20
C ASP A 114 -25.70 -14.24 -3.41
N PHE A 115 -25.83 -15.56 -3.30
CA PHE A 115 -25.48 -16.54 -4.32
C PHE A 115 -26.37 -16.48 -5.58
N SER A 116 -27.52 -15.79 -5.52
CA SER A 116 -28.45 -15.67 -6.64
C SER A 116 -28.08 -14.56 -7.63
N SER A 117 -27.21 -13.64 -7.23
CA SER A 117 -26.78 -12.53 -8.05
C SER A 117 -25.82 -13.01 -9.16
N LYS A 118 -26.19 -12.73 -10.43
CA LYS A 118 -25.33 -13.05 -11.58
C LYS A 118 -24.27 -11.98 -11.73
N ILE A 119 -23.00 -12.39 -11.74
CA ILE A 119 -21.85 -11.48 -11.78
C ILE A 119 -20.88 -11.94 -12.86
N TYR A 120 -20.44 -11.00 -13.70
CA TYR A 120 -19.53 -11.28 -14.80
C TYR A 120 -18.08 -11.12 -14.34
N THR A 121 -17.49 -12.21 -13.84
CA THR A 121 -16.11 -12.25 -13.32
C THR A 121 -15.27 -13.25 -14.12
N LEU A 122 -13.96 -13.29 -13.86
CA LEU A 122 -13.08 -14.30 -14.46
C LEU A 122 -13.42 -15.73 -13.97
N ILE A 123 -13.88 -15.84 -12.72
CA ILE A 123 -14.24 -17.11 -12.07
C ILE A 123 -15.72 -17.03 -11.68
N PRO A 124 -16.65 -17.52 -12.52
CA PRO A 124 -18.08 -17.28 -12.36
C PRO A 124 -18.76 -18.20 -11.33
N TYR A 125 -17.99 -18.84 -10.44
CA TYR A 125 -18.49 -19.79 -9.44
C TYR A 125 -18.22 -19.27 -8.02
N PRO A 126 -19.22 -19.24 -7.14
CA PRO A 126 -19.07 -18.76 -5.76
C PRO A 126 -18.76 -19.91 -4.78
N ASP A 127 -17.69 -20.66 -5.01
CA ASP A 127 -17.32 -21.74 -4.09
C ASP A 127 -16.68 -21.19 -2.80
N VAL A 128 -17.04 -21.78 -1.64
CA VAL A 128 -16.54 -21.36 -0.32
C VAL A 128 -15.00 -21.36 -0.23
N TRP A 129 -14.34 -22.28 -0.94
CA TRP A 129 -12.87 -22.34 -0.94
C TRP A 129 -12.22 -21.14 -1.65
N LEU A 130 -12.92 -20.52 -2.62
CA LEU A 130 -12.44 -19.31 -3.31
C LEU A 130 -12.43 -18.12 -2.35
N GLY A 131 -13.46 -17.97 -1.51
CA GLY A 131 -13.48 -16.95 -0.47
C GLY A 131 -12.33 -17.12 0.52
N SER A 132 -12.08 -18.34 1.00
CA SER A 132 -10.92 -18.65 1.85
C SER A 132 -9.59 -18.31 1.16
N LEU A 133 -9.46 -18.62 -0.13
CA LEU A 133 -8.26 -18.30 -0.90
C LEU A 133 -8.08 -16.78 -1.09
N HIS A 134 -9.17 -16.05 -1.37
CA HIS A 134 -9.18 -14.59 -1.44
C HIS A 134 -8.72 -13.96 -0.12
N TYR A 135 -9.28 -14.40 1.02
CA TYR A 135 -8.87 -13.91 2.33
C TYR A 135 -7.43 -14.25 2.66
N GLY A 136 -6.94 -15.44 2.26
CA GLY A 136 -5.54 -15.82 2.38
C GLY A 136 -4.60 -14.87 1.63
N PHE A 137 -4.95 -14.51 0.39
CA PHE A 137 -4.19 -13.52 -0.38
C PHE A 137 -4.23 -12.14 0.25
N ALA A 138 -5.40 -11.66 0.68
CA ALA A 138 -5.53 -10.36 1.33
C ALA A 138 -4.73 -10.30 2.64
N ALA A 139 -4.84 -11.32 3.49
CA ALA A 139 -4.12 -11.40 4.76
C ALA A 139 -2.60 -11.39 4.55
N LEU A 140 -2.10 -12.17 3.60
CA LEU A 140 -0.68 -12.21 3.28
C LEU A 140 -0.20 -10.88 2.66
N LEU A 141 -1.02 -10.23 1.84
CA LEU A 141 -0.73 -8.90 1.29
C LEU A 141 -0.52 -7.87 2.39
N PHE A 142 -1.46 -7.74 3.33
CA PHE A 142 -1.34 -6.79 4.43
C PHE A 142 -0.21 -7.13 5.39
N LEU A 143 0.05 -8.42 5.62
CA LEU A 143 1.22 -8.85 6.38
C LEU A 143 2.51 -8.35 5.73
N ILE A 144 2.67 -8.55 4.42
CA ILE A 144 3.87 -8.07 3.71
C ILE A 144 3.97 -6.55 3.74
N PHE A 145 2.86 -5.82 3.59
CA PHE A 145 2.84 -4.35 3.74
C PHE A 145 3.37 -3.89 5.09
N SER A 146 2.96 -4.57 6.17
CA SER A 146 3.51 -4.30 7.50
C SER A 146 5.01 -4.62 7.58
N LEU A 147 5.44 -5.77 7.07
CA LEU A 147 6.85 -6.17 7.09
C LEU A 147 7.75 -5.21 6.32
N LEU A 148 7.29 -4.74 5.15
CA LEU A 148 7.99 -3.72 4.37
C LEU A 148 8.18 -2.43 5.20
N ALA A 149 7.12 -1.96 5.85
CA ALA A 149 7.17 -0.75 6.67
C ALA A 149 8.10 -0.91 7.89
N ILE A 150 8.01 -2.03 8.62
CA ILE A 150 8.79 -2.24 9.85
C ILE A 150 10.27 -2.50 9.56
N ASN A 151 10.57 -3.34 8.56
CA ASN A 151 11.89 -3.94 8.40
C ASN A 151 12.67 -3.41 7.20
N VAL A 152 11.99 -3.12 6.08
CA VAL A 152 12.65 -2.76 4.82
C VAL A 152 12.81 -1.24 4.70
N PHE A 153 11.75 -0.49 4.99
CA PHE A 153 11.76 0.95 4.79
C PHE A 153 12.72 1.67 5.74
N THR A 154 13.05 1.06 6.88
CA THR A 154 13.97 1.58 7.90
C THR A 154 15.46 1.37 7.60
N ILE A 155 15.82 0.47 6.66
CA ILE A 155 17.22 0.03 6.44
C ILE A 155 18.14 1.19 6.03
N GLY A 156 17.67 2.06 5.13
CA GLY A 156 18.51 3.14 4.58
C GLY A 156 19.06 4.11 5.62
N GLN A 157 18.47 4.16 6.81
CA GLN A 157 18.74 5.14 7.87
C GLN A 157 19.33 4.49 9.15
N GLU A 158 19.56 3.17 9.17
CA GLU A 158 20.22 2.49 10.31
C GLU A 158 21.70 2.90 10.43
N ASN A 159 22.32 3.30 9.32
CA ASN A 159 23.75 3.65 9.27
C ASN A 159 24.05 5.16 9.45
N GLU A 160 23.01 6.00 9.58
CA GLU A 160 23.20 7.43 9.83
C GLU A 160 23.25 7.71 11.34
N THR A 161 24.46 7.68 11.89
CA THR A 161 24.77 7.95 13.32
C THR A 161 24.87 9.44 13.65
N ARG A 162 24.41 10.33 12.76
CA ARG A 162 24.62 11.77 12.86
C ARG A 162 23.32 12.46 13.32
N ALA A 163 23.30 12.89 14.58
CA ALA A 163 22.27 13.72 15.23
C ALA A 163 21.05 12.99 15.86
N PRO A 164 20.45 13.58 16.94
CA PRO A 164 19.23 13.06 17.55
C PRO A 164 18.06 13.07 16.57
N LYS A 165 17.37 11.92 16.43
CA LYS A 165 16.26 11.76 15.50
C LYS A 165 14.99 12.46 16.02
N SER A 166 14.36 13.27 15.18
CA SER A 166 13.03 13.85 15.44
C SER A 166 12.00 12.74 15.66
N ILE A 167 10.97 12.99 16.49
CA ILE A 167 9.82 12.07 16.63
C ILE A 167 9.15 11.84 15.27
N LEU A 168 9.09 12.88 14.43
CA LEU A 168 8.55 12.84 13.07
C LEU A 168 9.52 12.23 12.05
N ASN A 169 10.58 11.55 12.47
CA ASN A 169 11.46 10.86 11.56
C ASN A 169 10.74 9.74 10.81
N GLU A 170 11.06 9.57 9.52
CA GLU A 170 10.44 8.59 8.65
C GLU A 170 10.46 7.16 9.23
N ASN A 171 11.53 6.73 9.92
CA ASN A 171 11.58 5.39 10.52
C ASN A 171 10.52 5.16 11.60
N ASN A 172 10.23 6.19 12.41
CA ASN A 172 9.20 6.10 13.43
C ASN A 172 7.82 6.01 12.78
N ILE A 173 7.60 6.79 11.71
CA ILE A 173 6.35 6.76 10.94
C ILE A 173 6.17 5.39 10.28
N TYR A 174 7.20 4.83 9.66
CA TYR A 174 7.13 3.50 9.03
C TYR A 174 6.79 2.42 10.07
N ARG A 175 7.46 2.40 11.22
CA ARG A 175 7.18 1.43 12.30
C ARG A 175 5.77 1.60 12.85
N ALA A 176 5.34 2.84 13.12
CA ALA A 176 3.97 3.12 13.58
C ALA A 176 2.94 2.59 12.57
N CYS A 177 3.10 2.90 11.29
CA CYS A 177 2.21 2.40 10.23
C CYS A 177 2.20 0.88 10.17
N GLY A 178 3.37 0.23 10.21
CA GLY A 178 3.48 -1.22 10.16
C GLY A 178 2.81 -1.93 11.35
N TYR A 179 3.00 -1.43 12.57
CA TYR A 179 2.33 -1.99 13.75
C TYR A 179 0.82 -1.71 13.75
N LEU A 180 0.39 -0.55 13.26
CA LEU A 180 -1.04 -0.25 13.08
C LEU A 180 -1.70 -1.21 12.08
N ILE A 181 -1.04 -1.53 10.96
CA ILE A 181 -1.55 -2.53 10.02
C ILE A 181 -1.74 -3.88 10.72
N ILE A 182 -0.74 -4.36 11.48
CA ILE A 182 -0.87 -5.63 12.23
C ILE A 182 -2.05 -5.56 13.21
N LEU A 183 -2.13 -4.49 13.99
CA LEU A 183 -3.20 -4.29 14.96
C LEU A 183 -4.58 -4.37 14.28
N PHE A 184 -4.79 -3.63 13.20
CA PHE A 184 -6.08 -3.58 12.54
C PHE A 184 -6.44 -4.89 11.83
N VAL A 185 -5.48 -5.55 11.17
CA VAL A 185 -5.69 -6.87 10.54
C VAL A 185 -6.03 -7.93 11.57
N VAL A 186 -5.36 -7.96 12.72
CA VAL A 186 -5.70 -8.89 13.82
C VAL A 186 -7.06 -8.56 14.44
N MET A 187 -7.43 -7.28 14.48
CA MET A 187 -8.73 -6.85 15.00
C MET A 187 -9.90 -7.18 14.07
N VAL A 188 -9.69 -7.39 12.76
CA VAL A 188 -10.77 -7.75 11.81
C VAL A 188 -11.56 -8.99 12.25
N PRO A 189 -10.95 -10.18 12.46
CA PRO A 189 -11.69 -11.37 12.89
C PRO A 189 -12.32 -11.19 14.28
N VAL A 190 -11.67 -10.44 15.18
CA VAL A 190 -12.22 -10.12 16.51
C VAL A 190 -13.46 -9.25 16.37
N ALA A 191 -13.43 -8.24 15.50
CA ALA A 191 -14.52 -7.32 15.28
C ALA A 191 -15.73 -8.03 14.65
N GLU A 192 -15.49 -8.95 13.72
CA GLU A 192 -16.51 -9.79 13.11
C GLU A 192 -17.14 -10.75 14.13
N GLN A 193 -16.33 -11.46 14.91
CA GLN A 193 -16.81 -12.43 15.91
C GLN A 193 -17.62 -11.76 17.02
N LEU A 194 -17.19 -10.59 17.50
CA LEU A 194 -17.85 -9.85 18.57
C LEU A 194 -18.93 -8.90 18.08
N LYS A 195 -19.10 -8.74 16.76
CA LYS A 195 -20.01 -7.77 16.12
C LYS A 195 -19.91 -6.38 16.75
N LEU A 196 -18.67 -5.87 16.90
CA LEU A 196 -18.37 -4.69 17.72
C LEU A 196 -19.28 -3.49 17.40
N PHE A 197 -19.43 -3.18 16.12
CA PHE A 197 -20.34 -2.16 15.60
C PHE A 197 -20.51 -2.32 14.07
N PRO A 198 -21.54 -1.70 13.46
CA PRO A 198 -21.72 -1.76 12.00
C PRO A 198 -20.50 -1.24 11.24
N TYR A 199 -20.10 -1.94 10.18
CA TYR A 199 -18.96 -1.59 9.33
C TYR A 199 -17.58 -1.59 10.03
N SER A 200 -17.45 -2.27 11.17
CA SER A 200 -16.16 -2.37 11.88
C SER A 200 -15.04 -2.95 11.01
N THR A 201 -15.34 -3.98 10.21
CA THR A 201 -14.38 -4.59 9.29
C THR A 201 -13.92 -3.60 8.22
N LEU A 202 -14.86 -2.94 7.54
CA LEU A 202 -14.56 -1.88 6.57
C LEU A 202 -13.64 -0.80 7.17
N ILE A 203 -13.94 -0.34 8.38
CA ILE A 203 -13.15 0.72 9.04
C ILE A 203 -11.73 0.23 9.34
N LEU A 204 -11.57 -0.98 9.88
CA LEU A 204 -10.26 -1.55 10.19
C LEU A 204 -9.42 -1.79 8.92
N GLU A 205 -10.03 -2.27 7.84
CA GLU A 205 -9.38 -2.43 6.54
C GLU A 205 -8.99 -1.06 5.95
N ALA A 206 -9.87 -0.06 6.01
CA ALA A 206 -9.59 1.30 5.53
C ALA A 206 -8.44 1.96 6.32
N LEU A 207 -8.43 1.83 7.65
CA LEU A 207 -7.34 2.32 8.49
C LEU A 207 -6.01 1.61 8.18
N SER A 208 -6.04 0.32 7.88
CA SER A 208 -4.87 -0.43 7.42
C SER A 208 -4.35 0.12 6.09
N LEU A 209 -5.24 0.41 5.14
CA LEU A 209 -4.90 1.00 3.85
C LEU A 209 -4.36 2.43 3.97
N PHE A 210 -4.88 3.24 4.90
CA PHE A 210 -4.33 4.56 5.20
C PHE A 210 -2.92 4.48 5.79
N ALA A 211 -2.69 3.60 6.76
CA ALA A 211 -1.36 3.38 7.33
C ALA A 211 -0.36 2.90 6.26
N PHE A 212 -0.76 1.94 5.43
CA PHE A 212 0.01 1.48 4.28
C PHE A 212 0.34 2.62 3.30
N GLY A 213 -0.68 3.39 2.90
CA GLY A 213 -0.54 4.47 1.93
C GLY A 213 0.37 5.57 2.43
N ILE A 214 0.25 5.96 3.70
CA ILE A 214 1.15 6.94 4.35
C ILE A 214 2.59 6.43 4.32
N ALA A 215 2.85 5.18 4.71
CA ALA A 215 4.21 4.63 4.69
C ALA A 215 4.84 4.71 3.28
N TRP A 216 4.08 4.36 2.23
CA TRP A 216 4.56 4.45 0.84
C TRP A 216 4.75 5.87 0.33
N LEU A 217 3.87 6.81 0.69
CA LEU A 217 4.02 8.22 0.32
C LEU A 217 5.26 8.85 0.96
N ILE A 218 5.52 8.55 2.24
CA ILE A 218 6.73 9.01 2.93
C ILE A 218 7.97 8.39 2.28
N LYS A 219 7.94 7.09 1.96
CA LYS A 219 9.03 6.39 1.23
C LYS A 219 9.26 6.92 -0.18
N GLY A 220 8.19 7.41 -0.82
CA GLY A 220 8.20 8.09 -2.11
C GLY A 220 8.59 9.57 -2.04
N ARG A 221 8.96 10.10 -0.85
CA ARG A 221 9.29 11.52 -0.63
C ARG A 221 8.18 12.46 -1.11
N ALA A 222 6.91 12.12 -0.86
CA ALA A 222 5.76 12.90 -1.34
C ALA A 222 5.67 14.31 -0.75
N LEU A 223 6.26 14.53 0.43
CA LEU A 223 6.25 15.84 1.11
C LEU A 223 7.43 16.74 0.72
N GLY A 224 8.30 16.28 -0.20
CA GLY A 224 9.52 16.98 -0.59
C GLY A 224 10.62 16.87 0.47
N ASP A 225 11.87 17.07 0.07
CA ASP A 225 13.06 16.85 0.91
C ASP A 225 13.84 18.13 1.24
N GLN A 226 13.19 19.29 1.06
CA GLN A 226 13.76 20.61 1.35
C GLN A 226 13.28 21.20 2.68
N GLY A 227 14.10 22.10 3.23
CA GLY A 227 13.75 22.94 4.39
C GLY A 227 13.41 22.15 5.65
N VAL A 228 12.49 22.69 6.46
CA VAL A 228 12.13 22.12 7.77
C VAL A 228 11.51 20.72 7.66
N ILE A 229 10.76 20.46 6.58
CA ILE A 229 10.13 19.15 6.32
C ILE A 229 11.22 18.11 6.02
N GLY A 230 12.12 18.41 5.08
CA GLY A 230 13.27 17.56 4.76
C GLY A 230 14.11 17.23 5.98
N GLN A 231 14.42 18.25 6.79
CA GLN A 231 15.25 18.10 7.98
C GLN A 231 14.58 17.25 9.05
N LYS A 232 13.31 17.49 9.37
CA LYS A 232 12.62 16.76 10.45
C LYS A 232 12.25 15.33 10.06
N LEU A 233 11.83 15.12 8.81
CA LEU A 233 11.28 13.85 8.34
C LEU A 233 12.38 12.93 7.81
N TYR A 234 13.23 13.46 6.94
CA TYR A 234 14.23 12.71 6.18
C TYR A 234 15.67 12.92 6.67
N GLN A 235 15.88 13.83 7.64
CA GLN A 235 17.21 14.25 8.12
C GLN A 235 18.08 14.90 7.05
N GLU A 236 17.44 15.46 6.02
CA GLU A 236 18.12 16.12 4.91
C GLU A 236 18.06 17.64 5.07
N ASN A 237 19.22 18.30 4.99
CA ASN A 237 19.33 19.76 5.00
C ASN A 237 19.48 20.29 3.57
N ASN A 238 18.57 19.89 2.67
CA ASN A 238 18.62 20.36 1.29
C ASN A 238 18.11 21.81 1.20
N PRO A 239 18.89 22.74 0.60
CA PRO A 239 18.46 24.13 0.40
C PRO A 239 17.40 24.27 -0.70
N VAL A 240 17.27 23.27 -1.57
CA VAL A 240 16.30 23.18 -2.67
C VAL A 240 15.86 21.73 -2.77
N ASP A 241 14.59 21.50 -3.11
CA ASP A 241 14.05 20.14 -3.32
C ASP A 241 14.95 19.37 -4.28
N THR A 242 15.31 18.14 -3.93
CA THR A 242 16.21 17.28 -4.70
C THR A 242 15.69 17.14 -6.13
N GLU A 243 14.37 17.04 -6.35
CA GLU A 243 13.81 16.95 -7.71
C GLU A 243 13.97 18.27 -8.47
N LYS A 244 13.84 19.42 -7.80
CA LYS A 244 14.03 20.75 -8.41
C LYS A 244 15.48 21.09 -8.69
N ALA A 245 16.38 20.83 -7.74
CA ALA A 245 17.82 21.07 -7.86
C ALA A 245 18.45 20.27 -9.01
N ILE A 246 17.88 19.09 -9.28
CA ILE A 246 18.31 18.12 -10.28
C ILE A 246 17.51 18.26 -11.60
N SER A 247 16.50 19.12 -11.66
CA SER A 247 15.81 19.45 -12.92
C SER A 247 16.47 20.60 -13.71
N LYS A 248 17.44 21.30 -13.10
CA LYS A 248 18.28 22.33 -13.71
C LYS A 248 19.59 21.72 -14.23
#